data_AF-A0A101DG95-F1
#
_entry.id   AF-A0A101DG95-F1
#
_cell.length_a   1.000
_cell.length_b   1.000
_cell.length_c   1.000
_cell.angle_alpha   90.00
_cell.angle_beta   90.00
_cell.angle_gamma   90.00
#
_symmetry.space_group_name_H-M   'P 1'
#
loop_
_entity.id
_entity.type
_entity.pdbx_description
1 polymer ?
#
loop_
_entity_poly.entity_id
_entity_poly.type
_entity_poly.pdbx_seq_one_letter_code
_entity_poly.pdbx_strand_id
1 'polypeptide(L)'
;MKIIRMLAISFLFCLSGTLAFAFTHEDLYPFLEVQLPGYTADELDGFEAGGSIIAARDYFKGGNEDIIFGVSIVLGQALNVSPALLSNQGLKGKEHLYKTSIQGFKADVTKGGEDCTLCGGILVHLEGKNRYFVCNYQNITDKEAISLINRFDLKAISKAIKNVQLPEGGMMKIPGMGGESKEEAGELGY
;
A
#
# COMPACT_ATOMS: atom_id res chain seq x y z
N MET A 1 41.07 16.26 -55.60
CA MET A 1 41.06 15.85 -54.18
C MET A 1 39.75 16.26 -53.55
N LYS A 2 38.82 15.31 -53.42
CA LYS A 2 37.53 15.43 -52.73
C LYS A 2 37.50 14.23 -51.78
N ILE A 3 37.08 14.42 -50.52
CA ILE A 3 36.56 13.46 -49.53
C ILE A 3 36.95 14.00 -48.15
N ILE A 4 36.31 15.06 -47.64
CA ILE A 4 36.29 15.34 -46.18
C ILE A 4 35.07 16.22 -45.84
N ARG A 5 33.82 15.78 -46.07
CA ARG A 5 32.62 16.44 -45.46
C ARG A 5 31.43 15.48 -45.39
N MET A 6 31.55 14.33 -44.73
CA MET A 6 30.39 13.46 -44.42
C MET A 6 30.69 12.61 -43.18
N LEU A 7 31.02 13.23 -42.04
CA LEU A 7 31.23 12.45 -40.80
C LEU A 7 30.86 13.21 -39.53
N ALA A 8 29.87 14.11 -39.59
CA ALA A 8 29.48 14.94 -38.44
C ALA A 8 27.96 14.97 -38.19
N ILE A 9 27.21 13.96 -38.66
CA ILE A 9 25.73 13.93 -38.53
C ILE A 9 25.23 12.66 -37.81
N SER A 10 26.09 11.72 -37.40
CA SER A 10 25.65 10.45 -36.78
C SER A 10 25.88 10.32 -35.27
N PHE A 11 26.32 11.36 -34.57
CA PHE A 11 26.60 11.30 -33.12
C PHE A 11 25.66 12.15 -32.25
N LEU A 12 24.44 12.44 -32.75
CA LEU A 12 23.43 13.22 -32.01
C LEU A 12 22.12 12.44 -31.77
N PHE A 13 22.14 11.11 -31.89
CA PHE A 13 20.93 10.27 -31.79
C PHE A 13 20.98 9.21 -30.68
N CYS A 14 21.91 9.33 -29.72
CA CYS A 14 22.04 8.37 -28.62
C CYS A 14 21.65 8.92 -27.23
N LEU A 15 21.14 10.15 -27.14
CA LEU A 15 20.82 10.82 -25.86
C LEU A 15 19.32 11.06 -25.64
N SER A 16 18.46 10.31 -26.32
CA SER A 16 17.03 10.19 -26.00
C SER A 16 16.71 8.86 -25.34
N GLY A 17 17.63 8.35 -24.51
CA GLY A 17 17.30 7.35 -23.51
C GLY A 17 16.51 8.04 -22.42
N THR A 18 15.18 8.02 -22.51
CA THR A 18 14.30 8.33 -21.38
C THR A 18 14.75 7.44 -20.23
N LEU A 19 15.42 8.02 -19.24
CA LEU A 19 15.64 7.38 -17.96
C LEU A 19 14.26 7.01 -17.44
N ALA A 20 13.91 5.74 -17.53
CA ALA A 20 12.74 5.21 -16.84
C ALA A 20 13.10 5.30 -15.35
N PHE A 21 12.70 6.40 -14.71
CA PHE A 21 12.78 6.52 -13.26
C PHE A 21 11.91 5.41 -12.68
N ALA A 22 12.56 4.47 -11.99
CA ALA A 22 11.87 3.43 -11.25
C ALA A 22 11.14 4.13 -10.11
N PHE A 23 9.82 3.96 -10.06
CA PHE A 23 9.00 4.51 -8.99
C PHE A 23 9.30 3.75 -7.70
N THR A 24 9.71 4.46 -6.65
CA THR A 24 10.08 3.88 -5.35
C THR A 24 9.04 4.23 -4.28
N HIS A 25 9.21 3.66 -3.08
CA HIS A 25 8.40 4.04 -1.92
C HIS A 25 8.66 5.50 -1.48
N GLU A 26 9.87 6.03 -1.67
CA GLU A 26 10.21 7.43 -1.35
C GLU A 26 9.41 8.44 -2.19
N ASP A 27 9.04 8.08 -3.43
CA ASP A 27 8.17 8.90 -4.27
C ASP A 27 6.76 9.13 -3.66
N LEU A 28 6.39 8.33 -2.64
CA LEU A 28 5.12 8.43 -1.93
C LEU A 28 5.20 9.30 -0.66
N TYR A 29 6.40 9.57 -0.14
CA TYR A 29 6.61 10.32 1.11
C TYR A 29 5.97 11.71 1.12
N PRO A 30 6.03 12.53 0.05
CA PRO A 30 5.39 13.84 0.05
C PRO A 30 3.88 13.79 0.32
N PHE A 31 3.21 12.66 0.05
CA PHE A 31 1.79 12.49 0.33
C PHE A 31 1.48 12.09 1.78
N LEU A 32 2.50 11.67 2.53
CA LEU A 32 2.44 11.29 3.93
C LEU A 32 3.05 12.35 4.86
N GLU A 33 3.60 13.44 4.32
CA GLU A 33 4.08 14.61 5.07
C GLU A 33 2.95 15.57 5.45
N VAL A 34 1.89 15.05 6.06
CA VAL A 34 0.72 15.83 6.48
C VAL A 34 0.82 16.18 7.95
N GLN A 35 0.75 17.48 8.28
CA GLN A 35 0.65 17.89 9.69
C GLN A 35 -0.77 17.65 10.21
N LEU A 36 -0.91 16.77 11.20
CA LEU A 36 -2.17 16.47 11.86
C LEU A 36 -2.26 17.22 13.20
N PRO A 37 -3.22 18.16 13.39
CA PRO A 37 -3.33 18.93 14.62
C PRO A 37 -3.47 18.04 15.86
N GLY A 38 -2.60 18.25 16.85
CA GLY A 38 -2.59 17.47 18.08
C GLY A 38 -1.93 16.09 17.97
N TYR A 39 -1.28 15.78 16.85
CA TYR A 39 -0.50 14.57 16.66
C TYR A 39 0.97 14.89 16.41
N THR A 40 1.83 14.05 16.95
CA THR A 40 3.25 14.01 16.64
C THR A 40 3.46 12.92 15.60
N ALA A 41 4.06 13.27 14.47
CA ALA A 41 4.30 12.33 13.40
C ALA A 41 5.66 11.65 13.58
N ASP A 42 5.70 10.34 13.39
CA ASP A 42 6.95 9.56 13.41
C ASP A 42 7.74 9.75 12.10
N GLU A 43 8.89 9.08 12.01
CA GLU A 43 9.65 8.94 10.78
C GLU A 43 8.84 8.24 9.68
N LEU A 44 9.16 8.58 8.43
CA LEU A 44 8.61 7.91 7.26
C LEU A 44 9.36 6.59 7.04
N ASP A 45 8.62 5.54 6.77
CA ASP A 45 9.18 4.23 6.46
C ASP A 45 8.55 3.66 5.20
N GLY A 46 9.23 2.73 4.56
CA GLY A 46 8.73 2.07 3.37
C GLY A 46 9.66 0.98 2.86
N PHE A 47 9.10 0.13 2.00
CA PHE A 47 9.84 -0.94 1.38
C PHE A 47 9.26 -1.34 0.04
N GLU A 48 10.11 -2.00 -0.74
CA GLU A 48 9.79 -2.58 -2.04
C GLU A 48 10.09 -4.06 -2.01
N ALA A 49 9.06 -4.91 -2.12
CA ALA A 49 9.24 -6.35 -2.11
C ALA A 49 8.13 -7.05 -2.89
N GLY A 50 8.50 -8.08 -3.67
CA GLY A 50 7.57 -9.01 -4.33
C GLY A 50 6.51 -8.37 -5.25
N GLY A 51 6.85 -7.25 -5.90
CA GLY A 51 5.90 -6.54 -6.78
C GLY A 51 5.00 -5.55 -6.02
N SER A 52 5.40 -5.18 -4.81
CA SER A 52 4.70 -4.23 -3.94
C SER A 52 5.61 -3.07 -3.57
N ILE A 53 5.01 -1.88 -3.49
CA ILE A 53 5.62 -0.65 -3.00
C ILE A 53 4.74 -0.15 -1.87
N ILE A 54 5.33 0.02 -0.68
CA ILE A 54 4.63 0.49 0.51
C ILE A 54 5.40 1.66 1.09
N ALA A 55 4.69 2.75 1.37
CA ALA A 55 5.18 3.85 2.20
C ALA A 55 4.20 4.04 3.36
N ALA A 56 4.71 4.27 4.56
CA ALA A 56 3.94 4.33 5.79
C ALA A 56 4.41 5.46 6.70
N ARG A 57 3.51 5.86 7.61
CA ARG A 57 3.80 6.79 8.68
C ARG A 57 2.84 6.62 9.83
N ASP A 58 3.37 6.64 11.05
CA ASP A 58 2.56 6.67 12.26
C ASP A 58 2.45 8.09 12.84
N TYR A 59 1.32 8.32 13.49
CA TYR A 59 1.00 9.56 14.17
C TYR A 59 0.49 9.27 15.59
N PHE A 60 1.07 9.96 16.57
CA PHE A 60 0.81 9.75 17.99
C PHE A 60 0.13 10.97 18.61
N LYS A 61 -1.07 10.80 19.17
CA LYS A 61 -1.86 11.92 19.71
C LYS A 61 -1.19 12.50 20.95
N GLY A 62 -0.82 13.78 20.90
CA GLY A 62 -0.07 14.46 21.96
C GLY A 62 1.30 13.83 22.24
N GLY A 63 1.86 13.05 21.29
CA GLY A 63 3.09 12.28 21.49
C GLY A 63 2.90 11.00 22.31
N ASN A 64 1.67 10.55 22.57
CA ASN A 64 1.41 9.29 23.27
C ASN A 64 1.39 8.11 22.28
N GLU A 65 2.37 7.21 22.41
CA GLU A 65 2.51 6.00 21.59
C GLU A 65 1.35 5.01 21.74
N ASP A 66 0.55 5.11 22.81
CA ASP A 66 -0.65 4.28 22.95
C ASP A 66 -1.83 4.77 22.09
N ILE A 67 -1.78 6.00 21.55
CA ILE A 67 -2.88 6.60 20.76
C ILE A 67 -2.40 6.81 19.33
N ILE A 68 -2.56 5.76 18.53
CA ILE A 68 -1.94 5.61 17.20
C ILE A 68 -2.96 5.89 16.10
N PHE A 69 -2.53 6.67 15.12
CA PHE A 69 -3.12 6.77 13.80
C PHE A 69 -2.04 6.48 12.76
N GLY A 70 -1.98 5.23 12.30
CA GLY A 70 -1.02 4.78 11.29
C GLY A 70 -1.64 4.81 9.91
N VAL A 71 -0.88 5.26 8.91
CA VAL A 71 -1.32 5.30 7.51
C VAL A 71 -0.27 4.70 6.60
N SER A 72 -0.72 4.09 5.50
CA SER A 72 0.17 3.64 4.43
C SER A 72 -0.46 3.76 3.04
N ILE A 73 0.39 4.01 2.05
CA ILE A 73 0.04 3.92 0.63
C ILE A 73 0.63 2.62 0.12
N VAL A 74 -0.24 1.77 -0.43
CA VAL A 74 0.12 0.44 -0.92
C VAL A 74 -0.13 0.37 -2.41
N LEU A 75 0.91 0.04 -3.17
CA LEU A 75 0.83 -0.25 -4.59
C LEU A 75 1.25 -1.70 -4.84
N GLY A 76 0.44 -2.45 -5.55
CA GLY A 76 0.76 -3.83 -5.94
C GLY A 76 0.19 -4.86 -5.01
N GLN A 77 0.73 -6.08 -5.06
CA GLN A 77 0.17 -7.14 -4.22
C GLN A 77 0.16 -6.66 -2.77
N ALA A 78 -0.93 -6.89 -2.07
CA ALA A 78 -0.96 -6.68 -0.64
C ALA A 78 -0.10 -7.79 0.03
N LEU A 79 1.20 -7.83 -0.28
CA LEU A 79 2.16 -8.69 0.39
C LEU A 79 2.28 -8.13 1.80
N ASN A 80 1.49 -8.69 2.70
CA ASN A 80 1.56 -8.40 4.12
C ASN A 80 1.27 -6.95 4.54
N VAL A 81 0.51 -6.15 3.78
CA VAL A 81 -0.45 -5.25 4.48
C VAL A 81 -1.54 -6.16 5.01
N SER A 82 -1.17 -6.92 6.03
CA SER A 82 -1.93 -8.12 6.27
C SER A 82 -3.35 -7.69 6.59
N PRO A 83 -4.36 -8.35 6.00
CA PRO A 83 -5.66 -8.46 6.62
C PRO A 83 -5.55 -8.95 8.04
N ALA A 84 -4.37 -9.35 8.50
CA ALA A 84 -3.98 -9.72 9.83
C ALA A 84 -3.42 -8.57 10.71
N LEU A 85 -3.24 -7.35 10.21
CA LEU A 85 -3.37 -6.14 11.05
C LEU A 85 -4.84 -5.70 11.14
N LEU A 86 -5.69 -6.32 10.30
CA LEU A 86 -7.13 -6.40 10.41
C LEU A 86 -7.61 -7.80 10.96
N SER A 87 -6.72 -8.74 11.39
CA SER A 87 -7.05 -10.20 11.66
C SER A 87 -6.01 -11.05 12.49
N ASN A 88 -4.78 -10.61 12.78
CA ASN A 88 -3.74 -11.35 13.55
C ASN A 88 -3.82 -11.06 15.06
N GLN A 89 -4.67 -10.14 15.50
CA GLN A 89 -5.30 -10.32 16.80
C GLN A 89 -6.51 -11.20 16.52
N GLY A 90 -6.42 -12.48 16.93
CA GLY A 90 -7.27 -13.55 16.45
C GLY A 90 -8.74 -13.17 16.24
N LEU A 91 -9.24 -13.38 15.02
CA LEU A 91 -10.65 -13.29 14.67
C LEU A 91 -11.47 -14.41 15.31
N LYS A 92 -11.57 -14.39 16.63
CA LYS A 92 -12.61 -15.06 17.40
C LYS A 92 -13.59 -13.98 17.87
N GLY A 93 -14.35 -13.41 16.94
CA GLY A 93 -15.35 -12.39 17.27
C GLY A 93 -16.15 -11.93 16.07
N LYS A 94 -17.36 -11.42 16.31
CA LYS A 94 -18.23 -10.82 15.28
C LYS A 94 -17.65 -9.46 14.88
N GLU A 95 -16.85 -9.41 13.82
CA GLU A 95 -16.39 -8.13 13.29
C GLU A 95 -17.55 -7.29 12.73
N HIS A 96 -17.51 -5.99 13.01
CA HIS A 96 -18.39 -5.03 12.36
C HIS A 96 -17.67 -4.45 11.14
N LEU A 97 -17.84 -5.09 9.99
CA LEU A 97 -17.42 -4.57 8.70
C LEU A 97 -18.53 -3.71 8.09
N TYR A 98 -18.22 -2.48 7.72
CA TYR A 98 -19.13 -1.65 6.94
C TYR A 98 -18.40 -0.93 5.80
N LYS A 99 -19.15 -0.62 4.76
CA LYS A 99 -18.64 0.10 3.58
C LYS A 99 -19.09 1.54 3.63
N THR A 100 -18.21 2.45 3.23
CA THR A 100 -18.48 3.89 3.17
C THR A 100 -17.74 4.53 2.00
N SER A 101 -17.81 5.86 1.89
CA SER A 101 -16.97 6.64 1.00
C SER A 101 -16.18 7.70 1.76
N ILE A 102 -14.91 7.88 1.39
CA ILE A 102 -14.02 8.90 1.93
C ILE A 102 -13.49 9.71 0.75
N GLN A 103 -13.76 11.01 0.72
CA GLN A 103 -13.40 11.92 -0.39
C GLN A 103 -13.84 11.45 -1.80
N GLY A 104 -14.90 10.64 -1.88
CA GLY A 104 -15.41 10.07 -3.14
C GLY A 104 -14.83 8.70 -3.52
N PHE A 105 -13.86 8.19 -2.77
CA PHE A 105 -13.32 6.84 -2.93
C PHE A 105 -14.14 5.84 -2.12
N LYS A 106 -14.20 4.58 -2.58
CA LYS A 106 -14.81 3.49 -1.80
C LYS A 106 -13.89 3.14 -0.63
N ALA A 107 -14.46 2.88 0.54
CA ALA A 107 -13.71 2.47 1.71
C ALA A 107 -14.41 1.32 2.44
N ASP A 108 -13.61 0.35 2.86
CA ASP A 108 -14.04 -0.70 3.80
C ASP A 108 -13.51 -0.34 5.19
N VAL A 109 -14.38 -0.40 6.19
CA VAL A 109 -14.03 -0.12 7.59
C VAL A 109 -14.25 -1.37 8.41
N THR A 110 -13.24 -1.73 9.19
CA THR A 110 -13.28 -2.79 10.19
C THR A 110 -13.13 -2.18 11.57
N LYS A 111 -13.77 -2.80 12.55
CA LYS A 111 -13.61 -2.47 13.97
C LYS A 111 -12.99 -3.68 14.67
N GLY A 112 -12.06 -3.41 15.58
CA GLY A 112 -11.42 -4.40 16.42
C GLY A 112 -12.45 -5.26 17.15
N GLY A 113 -12.06 -6.52 17.40
CA GLY A 113 -12.84 -7.48 18.16
C GLY A 113 -12.90 -7.14 19.66
N GLU A 114 -13.41 -8.09 20.45
CA GLU A 114 -13.66 -7.91 21.89
C GLU A 114 -12.42 -7.49 22.70
N ASP A 115 -11.21 -7.85 22.23
CA ASP A 115 -9.94 -7.58 22.91
C ASP A 115 -9.42 -6.14 22.72
N CYS A 116 -10.08 -5.32 21.90
CA CYS A 116 -9.63 -3.96 21.62
C CYS A 116 -10.80 -3.01 21.31
N THR A 117 -11.15 -2.17 22.29
CA THR A 117 -12.38 -1.39 22.28
C THR A 117 -12.39 -0.23 21.27
N LEU A 118 -11.21 0.32 20.95
CA LEU A 118 -11.04 1.48 20.07
C LEU A 118 -9.89 1.28 19.09
N CYS A 119 -9.89 0.16 18.38
CA CYS A 119 -9.02 -0.01 17.22
C CYS A 119 -9.78 -0.53 16.02
N GLY A 120 -9.11 -0.54 14.88
CA GLY A 120 -9.61 -1.07 13.64
C GLY A 120 -8.76 -0.58 12.49
N GLY A 121 -9.27 -0.80 11.28
CA GLY A 121 -8.62 -0.27 10.10
C GLY A 121 -9.60 0.14 9.01
N ILE A 122 -9.14 1.05 8.17
CA ILE A 122 -9.87 1.65 7.07
C ILE A 122 -9.04 1.43 5.82
N LEU A 123 -9.61 0.74 4.84
CA LEU A 123 -8.97 0.50 3.55
C LEU A 123 -9.71 1.31 2.48
N VAL A 124 -9.07 2.35 1.98
CA VAL A 124 -9.59 3.20 0.91
C VAL A 124 -9.05 2.71 -0.44
N HIS A 125 -9.97 2.41 -1.36
CA HIS A 125 -9.66 1.94 -2.70
C HIS A 125 -9.35 3.13 -3.61
N LEU A 126 -8.09 3.25 -4.04
CA LEU A 126 -7.65 4.30 -4.96
C LEU A 126 -7.85 3.85 -6.43
N GLU A 127 -7.68 4.76 -7.39
CA GLU A 127 -7.84 4.39 -8.82
C GLU A 127 -6.74 3.44 -9.28
N GLY A 128 -7.17 2.29 -9.81
CA GLY A 128 -6.30 1.25 -10.35
C GLY A 128 -6.34 -0.03 -9.52
N LYS A 129 -5.88 -1.13 -10.12
CA LYS A 129 -5.89 -2.43 -9.45
C LYS A 129 -4.82 -2.49 -8.37
N ASN A 130 -5.18 -3.00 -7.19
CA ASN A 130 -4.29 -3.19 -6.05
C ASN A 130 -3.58 -1.90 -5.60
N ARG A 131 -4.35 -0.84 -5.40
CA ARG A 131 -3.85 0.47 -4.97
C ARG A 131 -4.72 0.96 -3.83
N TYR A 132 -4.11 1.16 -2.67
CA TYR A 132 -4.85 1.43 -1.43
C TYR A 132 -4.21 2.53 -0.63
N PHE A 133 -5.05 3.33 0.02
CA PHE A 133 -4.66 4.10 1.19
C PHE A 133 -5.22 3.37 2.41
N VAL A 134 -4.35 2.87 3.26
CA VAL A 134 -4.70 2.08 4.44
C VAL A 134 -4.49 2.93 5.67
N CYS A 135 -5.41 2.85 6.62
CA CYS A 135 -5.27 3.40 7.95
C CYS A 135 -5.50 2.29 8.97
N ASN A 136 -4.60 2.18 9.94
CA ASN A 136 -4.79 1.40 11.16
C ASN A 136 -4.81 2.38 12.33
N TYR A 137 -5.70 2.18 13.27
CA TYR A 137 -5.83 3.11 14.41
C TYR A 137 -6.02 2.37 15.72
N GLN A 138 -5.56 2.99 16.80
CA GLN A 138 -5.66 2.48 18.17
C GLN A 138 -5.97 3.62 19.14
N ASN A 139 -6.85 3.34 20.10
CA ASN A 139 -7.34 4.28 21.11
C ASN A 139 -7.95 5.57 20.52
N ILE A 140 -8.49 5.51 19.29
CA ILE A 140 -9.31 6.56 18.68
C ILE A 140 -10.55 5.96 18.00
N THR A 141 -11.56 6.80 17.75
CA THR A 141 -12.79 6.35 17.08
C THR A 141 -12.62 6.26 15.55
N ASP A 142 -13.41 5.40 14.90
CA ASP A 142 -13.54 5.35 13.45
C ASP A 142 -13.90 6.72 12.83
N LYS A 143 -14.78 7.48 13.49
CA LYS A 143 -15.13 8.85 13.08
C LYS A 143 -13.93 9.80 13.11
N GLU A 144 -13.12 9.72 14.15
CA GLU A 144 -11.89 10.51 14.28
C GLU A 144 -10.87 10.09 13.22
N ALA A 145 -10.64 8.79 13.03
CA ALA A 145 -9.77 8.27 11.97
C ALA A 145 -10.21 8.74 10.57
N ILE A 146 -11.52 8.67 10.24
CA ILE A 146 -12.06 9.20 8.98
C ILE A 146 -11.81 10.71 8.87
N SER A 147 -11.99 11.47 9.96
CA SER A 147 -11.70 12.91 9.97
C SER A 147 -10.22 13.21 9.71
N LEU A 148 -9.30 12.38 10.19
CA LEU A 148 -7.87 12.51 9.96
C LEU A 148 -7.50 12.11 8.52
N ILE A 149 -8.08 11.04 7.98
CA ILE A 149 -7.89 10.66 6.56
C ILE A 149 -8.32 11.80 5.63
N ASN A 150 -9.34 12.58 5.99
CA ASN A 150 -9.76 13.75 5.21
C ASN A 150 -8.72 14.89 5.13
N ARG A 151 -7.60 14.79 5.86
CA ARG A 151 -6.46 15.72 5.74
C ARG A 151 -5.47 15.34 4.64
N PHE A 152 -5.52 14.10 4.16
CA PHE A 152 -4.66 13.61 3.08
C PHE A 152 -5.32 13.87 1.73
N ASP A 153 -4.55 14.31 0.73
CA ASP A 153 -5.07 14.52 -0.63
C ASP A 153 -5.12 13.19 -1.39
N LEU A 154 -6.18 12.40 -1.12
CA LEU A 154 -6.37 11.09 -1.74
C LEU A 154 -6.49 11.17 -3.27
N LYS A 155 -6.96 12.30 -3.81
CA LYS A 155 -7.05 12.52 -5.25
C LYS A 155 -5.67 12.73 -5.86
N ALA A 156 -4.80 13.52 -5.21
CA ALA A 156 -3.42 13.69 -5.64
C ALA A 156 -2.65 12.37 -5.58
N ILE A 157 -2.79 11.60 -4.50
CA ILE A 157 -2.20 10.26 -4.37
C ILE A 157 -2.67 9.39 -5.54
N SER A 158 -3.99 9.24 -5.71
CA SER A 158 -4.57 8.43 -6.78
C SER A 158 -4.07 8.84 -8.16
N LYS A 159 -3.96 10.14 -8.43
CA LYS A 159 -3.46 10.68 -9.70
C LYS A 159 -1.98 10.37 -9.93
N ALA A 160 -1.16 10.46 -8.89
CA ALA A 160 0.27 10.19 -8.97
C ALA A 160 0.55 8.71 -9.26
N ILE A 161 -0.19 7.83 -8.58
CA ILE A 161 0.09 6.40 -8.64
C ILE A 161 -0.56 5.70 -9.83
N LYS A 162 -1.64 6.23 -10.43
CA LYS A 162 -2.49 5.49 -11.41
C LYS A 162 -1.73 4.76 -12.53
N ASN A 163 -0.63 5.34 -13.01
CA ASN A 163 0.16 4.84 -14.15
C ASN A 163 1.47 4.16 -13.72
N VAL A 164 1.73 4.05 -12.42
CA VAL A 164 2.93 3.38 -11.90
C VAL A 164 2.88 1.92 -12.34
N GLN A 165 3.90 1.51 -13.08
CA GLN A 165 4.13 0.11 -13.42
C GLN A 165 4.82 -0.53 -12.24
N LEU A 166 4.20 -1.57 -11.69
CA LEU A 166 4.78 -2.31 -10.59
C LEU A 166 5.78 -3.30 -11.15
N PRO A 167 6.90 -3.54 -10.45
CA PRO A 167 7.83 -4.58 -10.84
C PRO A 167 7.06 -5.91 -10.92
N GLU A 168 7.21 -6.62 -12.04
CA GLU A 168 6.62 -7.95 -12.19
C GLU A 168 7.18 -8.81 -11.06
N GLY A 169 6.30 -9.20 -10.13
CA GLY A 169 6.66 -10.08 -9.03
C GLY A 169 7.13 -11.41 -9.62
N GLY A 170 8.44 -11.58 -9.78
CA GLY A 170 9.01 -12.88 -10.05
C GLY A 170 8.58 -13.80 -8.93
N MET A 171 7.81 -14.84 -9.25
CA MET A 171 7.59 -15.92 -8.32
C MET A 171 8.99 -16.42 -7.92
N MET A 172 9.43 -16.12 -6.70
CA MET A 172 10.53 -16.86 -6.12
C MET A 172 10.02 -18.30 -6.05
N LYS A 173 10.41 -19.12 -7.03
CA LYS A 173 10.31 -20.57 -6.92
C LYS A 173 11.08 -20.91 -5.65
N ILE A 174 10.36 -21.18 -4.56
CA ILE A 174 10.96 -21.72 -3.35
C ILE A 174 11.62 -23.04 -3.79
N PRO A 175 12.96 -23.16 -3.75
CA PRO A 175 13.62 -24.40 -4.11
C PRO A 175 13.13 -25.48 -3.12
N GLY A 176 12.40 -26.48 -3.61
CA GLY A 176 11.94 -27.62 -2.81
C GLY A 176 10.43 -27.80 -2.65
N MET A 177 9.58 -26.88 -3.13
CA MET A 177 8.12 -27.08 -3.12
C MET A 177 7.61 -27.55 -4.49
N GLY A 178 8.21 -28.66 -4.95
CA GLY A 178 7.68 -29.47 -6.05
C GLY A 178 6.94 -30.66 -5.45
N GLY A 179 5.64 -30.73 -5.68
CA GLY A 179 4.82 -31.85 -5.24
C GLY A 179 3.48 -31.82 -5.94
N GLU A 180 3.47 -32.30 -7.18
CA GLU A 180 2.25 -32.76 -7.84
C GLU A 180 1.54 -33.76 -6.91
N SER A 181 0.45 -33.34 -6.26
CA SER A 181 -0.52 -34.29 -5.74
C SER A 181 -1.31 -34.81 -6.94
N LYS A 182 -0.92 -35.97 -7.47
CA LYS A 182 -1.83 -36.80 -8.25
C LYS A 182 -2.99 -37.17 -7.34
N GLU A 183 -4.17 -36.64 -7.64
CA GLU A 183 -5.43 -37.16 -7.12
C GLU A 183 -5.58 -38.60 -7.65
N GLU A 184 -5.26 -39.59 -6.80
CA GLU A 184 -5.83 -40.92 -6.96
C GLU A 184 -7.27 -40.87 -6.46
N ALA A 185 -8.20 -40.99 -7.40
CA ALA A 185 -9.60 -41.26 -7.14
C ALA A 185 -9.73 -42.59 -6.38
N GLY A 186 -9.92 -42.52 -5.07
CA GLY A 186 -10.30 -43.67 -4.26
C GLY A 186 -11.80 -43.95 -4.41
N GLU A 187 -12.13 -45.11 -4.98
CA GLU A 187 -13.46 -45.72 -4.96
C GLU A 187 -14.03 -45.77 -3.53
N LEU A 188 -15.24 -45.26 -3.34
CA LEU A 188 -16.07 -45.59 -2.17
C LEU A 188 -16.82 -46.89 -2.46
N GLY A 189 -16.33 -47.99 -1.89
CA GLY A 189 -17.02 -49.28 -1.85
C GLY A 189 -17.86 -49.43 -0.57
N TYR A 190 -19.16 -49.67 -0.80
CA TYR A 190 -20.25 -50.20 0.06
C TYR A 190 -20.36 -49.76 1.52
#